data_AF-A0A2N7NL11-F1
#
_entry.id   AF-A0A2N7NL11-F1
#
_cell.length_a   1.000
_cell.length_b   1.000
_cell.length_c   1.000
_cell.angle_alpha   90.00
_cell.angle_beta   90.00
_cell.angle_gamma   90.00
#
_symmetry.space_group_name_H-M   'P 1'
#
loop_
_entity.id
_entity.type
_entity.pdbx_description
1 polymer ?
#
loop_
_entity_poly.entity_id
_entity_poly.type
_entity_poly.pdbx_seq_one_letter_code
_entity_poly.pdbx_strand_id
1 'polypeptide(L)'
;MTTSHSFNSGSTTSVLKRSLLVALVSFAPTLAQANPSSDVLDIYNQAAQGNEDLVEVAYERLNDTLQQDGATPLTLVYLGSTETLMGRDAFLPWNKMKYVEKGLSTIDKSLVLLKDEDQPIHEQPRVQGLPDSYLTRAMAAVTYTSLPDMFNHFDRGYDLFLSLLAEDDFQQQHFAATSWIYRYAITASIRAEDFEQAQVWLEKMESTDAGNIETMTAKALIAKAK
;
A
#
# COMPACT_ATOMS: atom_id res chain seq x y z
N MET A 1 101.12 10.14 27.14
CA MET A 1 101.10 9.11 26.09
C MET A 1 99.68 9.03 25.54
N THR A 2 99.52 9.40 24.25
CA THR A 2 98.60 8.84 23.21
C THR A 2 97.21 8.32 23.64
N THR A 3 96.06 8.62 23.03
CA THR A 3 95.64 9.29 21.77
C THR A 3 94.08 9.28 21.73
N SER A 4 93.47 10.31 21.11
CA SER A 4 92.23 10.32 20.27
C SER A 4 90.90 9.73 20.82
N HIS A 5 89.67 10.09 20.42
CA HIS A 5 89.06 10.83 19.30
C HIS A 5 87.74 11.51 19.78
N SER A 6 87.35 12.61 19.12
CA SER A 6 86.03 13.23 19.20
C SER A 6 84.94 12.44 18.47
N PHE A 7 83.67 12.50 18.90
CA PHE A 7 82.52 12.66 18.00
C PHE A 7 81.29 13.19 18.76
N ASN A 8 80.59 14.11 18.10
CA ASN A 8 79.37 14.82 18.52
C ASN A 8 78.15 14.12 17.93
N SER A 9 77.01 14.06 18.64
CA SER A 9 75.71 13.69 18.07
C SER A 9 74.58 13.99 19.08
N GLY A 10 73.70 14.93 18.73
CA GLY A 10 72.52 15.29 19.53
C GLY A 10 71.31 14.40 19.29
N SER A 11 70.24 14.63 20.08
CA SER A 11 68.84 14.30 19.78
C SER A 11 67.96 14.90 20.89
N THR A 12 67.41 16.11 20.69
CA THR A 12 66.02 16.39 20.26
C THR A 12 64.94 15.74 21.14
N THR A 13 64.43 16.55 22.07
CA THR A 13 63.16 16.40 22.78
C THR A 13 61.98 16.24 21.80
N SER A 14 61.22 15.15 21.89
CA SER A 14 59.93 15.01 21.21
C SER A 14 58.77 15.16 22.20
N VAL A 15 58.08 16.30 22.14
CA VAL A 15 56.79 16.51 22.81
C VAL A 15 55.71 15.82 21.98
N LEU A 16 55.16 14.73 22.49
CA LEU A 16 53.99 14.05 21.92
C LEU A 16 52.76 14.94 22.09
N LYS A 17 52.34 15.61 21.01
CA LYS A 17 51.02 16.22 20.89
C LYS A 17 49.97 15.11 20.74
N ARG A 18 49.15 14.90 21.77
CA ARG A 18 47.95 14.06 21.68
C ARG A 18 46.85 14.85 20.96
N SER A 19 46.63 14.54 19.68
CA SER A 19 45.45 15.02 18.95
C SER A 19 44.23 14.18 19.33
N LEU A 20 43.23 14.83 19.91
CA LEU A 20 41.92 14.26 20.20
C LEU A 20 41.07 14.31 18.91
N LEU A 21 40.92 13.18 18.23
CA LEU A 21 40.00 13.03 17.10
C LEU A 21 38.58 12.85 17.66
N VAL A 22 37.76 13.89 17.55
CA VAL A 22 36.31 13.82 17.79
C VAL A 22 35.67 13.26 16.52
N ALA A 23 35.18 12.02 16.59
CA ALA A 23 34.40 11.42 15.51
C ALA A 23 33.00 12.06 15.50
N LEU A 24 32.73 12.91 14.52
CA LEU A 24 31.38 13.38 14.19
C LEU A 24 30.59 12.22 13.59
N VAL A 25 29.75 11.58 14.39
CA VAL A 25 28.72 10.65 13.90
C VAL A 25 27.61 11.49 13.27
N SER A 26 27.57 11.53 11.95
CA SER A 26 26.48 12.14 11.20
C SER A 26 25.21 11.29 11.37
N PHE A 27 24.34 11.66 12.31
CA PHE A 27 22.96 11.18 12.31
C PHE A 27 22.25 11.82 11.11
N ALA A 28 22.21 11.10 9.98
CA ALA A 28 21.23 11.43 8.94
C ALA A 28 19.86 11.04 9.49
N PRO A 29 18.89 11.95 9.64
CA PRO A 29 17.55 11.56 9.99
C PRO A 29 17.03 10.68 8.85
N THR A 30 16.79 9.41 9.14
CA THR A 30 15.94 8.57 8.29
C THR A 30 14.56 9.21 8.34
N LEU A 31 14.13 9.86 7.26
CA LEU A 31 12.73 10.24 7.12
C LEU A 31 11.95 8.92 7.14
N ALA A 32 11.27 8.65 8.25
CA ALA A 32 10.40 7.50 8.36
C ALA A 32 9.26 7.72 7.36
N GLN A 33 9.08 6.77 6.44
CA GLN A 33 8.01 6.87 5.48
C GLN A 33 6.68 6.65 6.19
N ALA A 34 5.71 7.52 5.94
CA ALA A 34 4.40 7.46 6.59
C ALA A 34 3.31 7.03 5.60
N ASN A 35 2.42 6.18 6.08
CA ASN A 35 1.18 5.86 5.37
C ASN A 35 0.22 7.07 5.39
N PRO A 36 -0.72 7.18 4.44
CA PRO A 36 -1.67 8.28 4.42
C PRO A 36 -2.50 8.35 5.70
N SER A 37 -2.77 9.57 6.17
CA SER A 37 -3.59 9.80 7.36
C SER A 37 -5.06 9.44 7.12
N SER A 38 -5.80 9.22 8.20
CA SER A 38 -7.20 8.77 8.13
C SER A 38 -8.10 9.76 7.40
N ASP A 39 -7.88 11.07 7.54
CA ASP A 39 -8.64 12.11 6.83
C ASP A 39 -8.41 12.07 5.32
N VAL A 40 -7.18 11.79 4.87
CA VAL A 40 -6.87 11.61 3.45
C VAL A 40 -7.58 10.36 2.91
N LEU A 41 -7.58 9.26 3.68
CA LEU A 41 -8.29 8.05 3.30
C LEU A 41 -9.81 8.20 3.31
N ASP A 42 -10.38 9.02 4.20
CA ASP A 42 -11.80 9.33 4.23
C ASP A 42 -12.24 10.16 3.02
N ILE A 43 -11.41 11.10 2.56
CA ILE A 43 -11.62 11.83 1.31
C ILE A 43 -11.61 10.86 0.12
N TYR A 44 -10.60 9.99 0.05
CA TYR A 44 -10.53 8.94 -0.98
C TYR A 44 -11.78 8.05 -0.98
N ASN A 45 -12.22 7.58 0.20
CA ASN A 45 -13.36 6.69 0.34
C ASN A 45 -14.65 7.33 -0.22
N GLN A 46 -14.87 8.62 0.05
CA GLN A 46 -16.02 9.35 -0.50
C GLN A 46 -15.91 9.53 -2.02
N ALA A 47 -14.71 9.81 -2.54
CA ALA A 47 -14.46 9.92 -3.97
C ALA A 47 -14.73 8.58 -4.70
N ALA A 48 -14.28 7.47 -4.11
CA ALA A 48 -14.52 6.11 -4.60
C ALA A 48 -16.02 5.75 -4.59
N GLN A 49 -16.78 6.27 -3.62
CA GLN A 49 -18.24 6.10 -3.53
C GLN A 49 -19.04 6.97 -4.52
N GLY A 50 -18.37 7.79 -5.33
CA GLY A 50 -18.98 8.56 -6.42
C GLY A 50 -19.08 10.07 -6.17
N ASN A 51 -18.47 10.59 -5.10
CA ASN A 51 -18.34 12.03 -4.94
C ASN A 51 -17.19 12.57 -5.83
N GLU A 52 -17.52 12.88 -7.08
CA GLU A 52 -16.55 13.33 -8.10
C GLU A 52 -15.78 14.59 -7.67
N ASP A 53 -16.41 15.49 -6.90
CA ASP A 53 -15.79 16.73 -6.39
C ASP A 53 -14.59 16.46 -5.46
N LEU A 54 -14.49 15.26 -4.89
CA LEU A 54 -13.40 14.86 -3.99
C LEU A 54 -12.27 14.11 -4.69
N VAL A 55 -12.39 13.77 -5.98
CA VAL A 55 -11.34 12.99 -6.68
C VAL A 55 -10.06 13.81 -6.82
N GLU A 56 -10.15 15.07 -7.26
CA GLU A 56 -8.98 15.94 -7.38
C GLU A 56 -8.37 16.25 -6.00
N VAL A 57 -9.21 16.48 -4.99
CA VAL A 57 -8.78 16.69 -3.61
C VAL A 57 -8.02 15.47 -3.07
N ALA A 58 -8.54 14.26 -3.29
CA ALA A 58 -7.85 13.03 -2.89
C ALA A 58 -6.48 12.92 -3.59
N TYR A 59 -6.43 13.22 -4.89
CA TYR A 59 -5.20 13.14 -5.67
C TYR A 59 -4.14 14.11 -5.14
N GLU A 60 -4.51 15.37 -4.89
CA GLU A 60 -3.60 16.37 -4.34
C GLU A 60 -3.05 15.95 -2.96
N ARG A 61 -3.93 15.51 -2.05
CA ARG A 61 -3.53 15.11 -0.69
C ARG A 61 -2.62 13.88 -0.66
N LEU A 62 -2.89 12.89 -1.51
CA LEU A 62 -2.04 11.70 -1.64
C LEU A 62 -0.69 12.05 -2.29
N ASN A 63 -0.69 12.97 -3.25
CA ASN A 63 0.55 13.46 -3.83
C ASN A 63 1.37 14.30 -2.84
N ASP A 64 0.74 15.11 -1.99
CA ASP A 64 1.40 15.82 -0.90
C ASP A 64 2.02 14.84 0.11
N THR A 65 1.28 13.79 0.49
CA THR A 65 1.78 12.70 1.34
C THR A 65 3.03 12.06 0.71
N LEU A 66 2.96 11.71 -0.57
CA LEU A 66 4.08 11.14 -1.31
C LEU A 66 5.31 12.07 -1.33
N GLN A 67 5.12 13.39 -1.44
CA GLN A 67 6.20 14.37 -1.48
C GLN A 67 6.83 14.64 -0.11
N GLN A 68 6.02 14.65 0.95
CA GLN A 68 6.46 14.98 2.31
C GLN A 68 7.03 13.76 3.04
N ASP A 69 6.34 12.63 2.94
CA ASP A 69 6.63 11.42 3.72
C ASP A 69 7.24 10.30 2.87
N GLY A 70 7.25 10.46 1.54
CA GLY A 70 7.81 9.47 0.62
C GLY A 70 6.84 8.34 0.25
N ALA A 71 7.33 7.42 -0.58
CA ALA A 71 6.50 6.37 -1.17
C ALA A 71 6.42 5.12 -0.28
N THR A 72 5.29 4.87 0.38
CA THR A 72 4.96 3.54 0.91
C THR A 72 4.12 2.76 -0.10
N PRO A 73 4.04 1.41 0.01
CA PRO A 73 3.11 0.64 -0.81
C PRO A 73 1.68 1.17 -0.72
N LEU A 74 1.24 1.53 0.49
CA LEU A 74 -0.10 2.02 0.74
C LEU A 74 -0.36 3.38 0.09
N THR A 75 0.57 4.34 0.23
CA THR A 75 0.45 5.65 -0.44
C THR A 75 0.33 5.49 -1.95
N LEU A 76 1.17 4.62 -2.54
CA LEU A 76 1.16 4.40 -3.99
C LEU A 76 -0.11 3.71 -4.48
N VAL A 77 -0.66 2.72 -3.75
CA VAL A 77 -1.90 2.07 -4.21
C VAL A 77 -3.07 3.06 -4.18
N TYR A 78 -3.22 3.85 -3.11
CA TYR A 78 -4.31 4.83 -3.02
C TYR A 78 -4.14 5.93 -4.08
N LEU A 79 -2.91 6.39 -4.33
CA LEU A 79 -2.64 7.36 -5.39
C LEU A 79 -3.02 6.78 -6.77
N GLY A 80 -2.58 5.55 -7.06
CA GLY A 80 -2.90 4.89 -8.32
C GLY A 80 -4.41 4.61 -8.48
N SER A 81 -5.09 4.20 -7.42
CA SER A 81 -6.54 4.06 -7.40
C SER A 81 -7.23 5.40 -7.68
N THR A 82 -6.78 6.50 -7.07
CA THR A 82 -7.31 7.84 -7.33
C THR A 82 -7.08 8.28 -8.77
N GLU A 83 -5.94 7.93 -9.36
CA GLU A 83 -5.68 8.16 -10.79
C GLU A 83 -6.67 7.40 -11.67
N THR A 84 -7.08 6.19 -11.30
CA THR A 84 -8.17 5.50 -12.03
C THR A 84 -9.53 6.19 -11.84
N LEU A 85 -9.80 6.80 -10.68
CA LEU A 85 -11.01 7.62 -10.46
C LEU A 85 -11.01 8.88 -11.32
N MET A 86 -9.86 9.54 -11.49
CA MET A 86 -9.75 10.64 -12.46
C MET A 86 -10.08 10.17 -13.88
N GLY A 87 -9.72 8.93 -14.23
CA GLY A 87 -10.09 8.31 -15.50
C GLY A 87 -11.59 8.01 -15.64
N ARG A 88 -12.25 7.59 -14.55
CA ARG A 88 -13.71 7.41 -14.48
C ARG A 88 -14.43 8.71 -14.85
N ASP A 89 -13.98 9.81 -14.26
CA ASP A 89 -14.67 11.12 -14.25
C ASP A 89 -14.23 12.04 -15.42
N ALA A 90 -13.12 11.72 -16.09
CA ALA A 90 -12.64 12.54 -17.20
C ALA A 90 -13.63 12.59 -18.37
N PHE A 91 -13.95 13.78 -18.87
CA PHE A 91 -14.92 13.94 -19.97
C PHE A 91 -14.44 13.33 -21.31
N LEU A 92 -13.16 13.49 -21.63
CA LEU A 92 -12.61 13.15 -22.95
C LEU A 92 -11.99 11.75 -22.95
N PRO A 93 -12.27 10.88 -23.94
CA PRO A 93 -11.82 9.49 -23.95
C PRO A 93 -10.30 9.31 -23.78
N TRP A 94 -9.48 10.14 -24.43
CA TRP A 94 -8.02 10.04 -24.32
C TRP A 94 -7.50 10.37 -22.91
N ASN A 95 -8.19 11.26 -22.18
CA ASN A 95 -7.85 11.54 -20.79
C ASN A 95 -8.23 10.37 -19.89
N LYS A 96 -9.36 9.68 -20.15
CA LYS A 96 -9.71 8.44 -19.46
C LYS A 96 -8.58 7.42 -19.57
N MET A 97 -8.14 7.14 -20.80
CA MET A 97 -7.05 6.20 -21.07
C MET A 97 -5.78 6.60 -20.33
N LYS A 98 -5.35 7.85 -20.50
CA LYS A 98 -4.14 8.38 -19.85
C LYS A 98 -4.16 8.24 -18.33
N TYR A 99 -5.28 8.60 -17.68
CA TYR A 99 -5.38 8.56 -16.22
C TYR A 99 -5.43 7.12 -15.70
N VAL A 100 -6.20 6.24 -16.35
CA VAL A 100 -6.25 4.83 -15.96
C VAL A 100 -4.89 4.15 -16.14
N GLU A 101 -4.21 4.34 -17.27
CA GLU A 101 -2.87 3.79 -17.51
C GLU A 101 -1.84 4.28 -16.49
N LYS A 102 -1.91 5.57 -16.11
CA LYS A 102 -1.08 6.13 -15.05
C LYS A 102 -1.37 5.43 -13.71
N GLY A 103 -2.64 5.32 -13.35
CA GLY A 103 -3.08 4.67 -12.11
C GLY A 103 -2.62 3.21 -12.03
N LEU A 104 -2.79 2.45 -13.11
CA LEU A 104 -2.33 1.07 -13.21
C LEU A 104 -0.81 0.96 -13.01
N SER A 105 -0.04 1.85 -13.63
CA SER A 105 1.42 1.90 -13.45
C SER A 105 1.82 2.25 -12.02
N THR A 106 1.08 3.15 -11.36
CA THR A 106 1.32 3.52 -9.96
C THR A 106 1.01 2.36 -9.00
N ILE A 107 -0.09 1.62 -9.24
CA ILE A 107 -0.43 0.41 -8.47
C ILE A 107 0.62 -0.69 -8.71
N ASP A 108 1.12 -0.85 -9.93
CA ASP A 108 2.20 -1.80 -10.21
C ASP A 108 3.45 -1.51 -9.39
N LYS A 109 3.83 -0.23 -9.28
CA LYS A 109 4.95 0.19 -8.42
C LYS A 109 4.67 -0.08 -6.94
N SER A 110 3.44 0.15 -6.49
CA SER A 110 3.01 -0.21 -5.12
C SER A 110 3.23 -1.69 -4.84
N LEU A 111 2.73 -2.56 -5.73
CA LEU A 111 2.82 -4.01 -5.56
C LEU A 111 4.26 -4.54 -5.72
N VAL A 112 5.11 -3.87 -6.50
CA VAL A 112 6.55 -4.17 -6.55
C VAL A 112 7.21 -3.79 -5.24
N LEU A 113 6.97 -2.58 -4.74
CA LEU A 113 7.53 -2.12 -3.46
C LEU A 113 7.09 -3.01 -2.30
N LEU A 114 5.83 -3.47 -2.31
CA LEU A 114 5.30 -4.38 -1.30
C LEU A 114 6.02 -5.74 -1.28
N LYS A 115 6.48 -6.24 -2.44
CA LYS A 115 7.20 -7.52 -2.51
C LYS A 115 8.57 -7.47 -1.84
N ASP A 116 9.15 -6.28 -1.74
CA ASP A 116 10.42 -6.04 -1.08
C ASP A 116 10.25 -5.80 0.44
N GLU A 117 9.01 -5.84 0.95
CA GLU A 117 8.69 -5.67 2.36
C GLU A 117 8.77 -7.01 3.12
N ASP A 118 9.74 -7.12 4.03
CA ASP A 118 9.98 -8.32 4.83
C ASP A 118 9.37 -8.24 6.25
N GLN A 119 8.61 -7.19 6.56
CA GLN A 119 8.08 -6.98 7.90
C GLN A 119 7.01 -8.02 8.24
N PRO A 120 7.10 -8.74 9.38
CA PRO A 120 6.07 -9.67 9.80
C PRO A 120 4.70 -8.99 9.97
N ILE A 121 3.62 -9.65 9.54
CA ILE A 121 2.25 -9.12 9.57
C ILE A 121 1.84 -8.55 10.94
N HIS A 122 2.27 -9.17 12.04
CA HIS A 122 1.91 -8.75 13.39
C HIS A 122 2.66 -7.49 13.87
N GLU A 123 3.74 -7.10 13.19
CA GLU A 123 4.53 -5.91 13.47
C GLU A 123 4.16 -4.73 12.56
N GLN A 124 3.44 -5.00 11.46
CA GLN A 124 3.05 -3.98 10.48
C GLN A 124 2.11 -2.93 11.10
N PRO A 125 2.21 -1.66 10.65
CA PRO A 125 1.25 -0.62 11.01
C PRO A 125 -0.18 -1.03 10.63
N ARG A 126 -1.14 -0.73 11.50
CA ARG A 126 -2.56 -0.94 11.21
C ARG A 126 -3.22 0.33 10.69
N VAL A 127 -3.65 0.29 9.44
CA VAL A 127 -4.41 1.36 8.78
C VAL A 127 -5.82 0.85 8.49
N GLN A 128 -6.84 1.62 8.88
CA GLN A 128 -8.24 1.18 8.84
C GLN A 128 -8.49 -0.19 9.51
N GLY A 129 -7.69 -0.51 10.54
CA GLY A 129 -7.79 -1.77 11.29
C GLY A 129 -7.03 -2.97 10.70
N LEU A 130 -6.42 -2.82 9.52
CA LEU A 130 -5.69 -3.89 8.83
C LEU A 130 -4.19 -3.61 8.76
N PRO A 131 -3.33 -4.65 8.79
CA PRO A 131 -1.96 -4.54 8.33
C PRO A 131 -1.92 -3.87 6.95
N ASP A 132 -1.03 -2.90 6.76
CA ASP A 132 -0.97 -2.10 5.55
C ASP A 132 -0.67 -2.94 4.29
N SER A 133 0.06 -4.05 4.39
CA SER A 133 0.24 -4.99 3.28
C SER A 133 -1.07 -5.63 2.80
N TYR A 134 -1.97 -5.98 3.73
CA TYR A 134 -3.30 -6.52 3.42
C TYR A 134 -4.20 -5.45 2.80
N LEU A 135 -4.21 -4.26 3.40
CA LEU A 135 -4.97 -3.14 2.85
C LEU A 135 -4.48 -2.78 1.44
N THR A 136 -3.15 -2.80 1.23
CA THR A 136 -2.54 -2.51 -0.08
C THR A 136 -3.02 -3.48 -1.16
N ARG A 137 -2.96 -4.79 -0.87
CA ARG A 137 -3.40 -5.83 -1.82
C ARG A 137 -4.90 -5.77 -2.07
N ALA A 138 -5.70 -5.53 -1.04
CA ALA A 138 -7.14 -5.37 -1.16
C ALA A 138 -7.51 -4.16 -2.03
N MET A 139 -6.86 -3.02 -1.85
CA MET A 139 -7.11 -1.83 -2.66
C MET A 139 -6.72 -2.01 -4.12
N ALA A 140 -5.60 -2.70 -4.39
CA ALA A 140 -5.21 -3.06 -5.75
C ALA A 140 -6.25 -3.99 -6.39
N ALA A 141 -6.71 -5.03 -5.67
CA ALA A 141 -7.73 -5.97 -6.11
C ALA A 141 -9.06 -5.27 -6.45
N VAL A 142 -9.55 -4.41 -5.55
CA VAL A 142 -10.76 -3.59 -5.79
C VAL A 142 -10.59 -2.73 -7.02
N THR A 143 -9.45 -2.06 -7.18
CA THR A 143 -9.24 -1.16 -8.31
C THR A 143 -9.25 -1.92 -9.62
N TYR A 144 -8.42 -2.96 -9.74
CA TYR A 144 -8.33 -3.78 -10.95
C TYR A 144 -9.65 -4.44 -11.34
N THR A 145 -10.39 -5.00 -10.37
CA THR A 145 -11.68 -5.66 -10.63
C THR A 145 -12.83 -4.68 -10.90
N SER A 146 -12.65 -3.39 -10.63
CA SER A 146 -13.66 -2.36 -10.91
C SER A 146 -13.53 -1.77 -12.33
N LEU A 147 -12.38 -1.95 -12.99
CA LEU A 147 -12.12 -1.36 -14.30
C LEU A 147 -12.94 -2.02 -15.43
N PRO A 148 -13.29 -1.26 -16.48
CA PRO A 148 -13.87 -1.81 -17.70
C PRO A 148 -12.96 -2.85 -18.38
N ASP A 149 -13.56 -3.85 -19.06
CA ASP A 149 -12.84 -4.98 -19.67
C ASP A 149 -11.72 -4.56 -20.62
N MET A 150 -11.88 -3.43 -21.33
CA MET A 150 -10.89 -2.93 -22.29
C MET A 150 -9.49 -2.70 -21.69
N PHE A 151 -9.39 -2.53 -20.36
CA PHE A 151 -8.11 -2.36 -19.68
C PHE A 151 -7.41 -3.69 -19.37
N ASN A 152 -8.10 -4.84 -19.47
CA ASN A 152 -7.52 -6.18 -19.28
C ASN A 152 -6.83 -6.40 -17.92
N HIS A 153 -7.40 -5.84 -16.84
CA HIS A 153 -6.88 -5.99 -15.47
C HIS A 153 -7.76 -6.81 -14.53
N PHE A 154 -8.94 -7.24 -14.98
CA PHE A 154 -9.91 -7.92 -14.12
C PHE A 154 -9.33 -9.19 -13.49
N ASP A 155 -8.79 -10.11 -14.30
CA ASP A 155 -8.24 -11.39 -13.82
C ASP A 155 -7.15 -11.18 -12.77
N ARG A 156 -6.24 -10.24 -13.01
CA ARG A 156 -5.17 -9.91 -12.06
C ARG A 156 -5.73 -9.40 -10.72
N GLY A 157 -6.79 -8.60 -10.76
CA GLY A 157 -7.47 -8.15 -9.55
C GLY A 157 -8.18 -9.28 -8.81
N TYR A 158 -8.79 -10.20 -9.56
CA TYR A 158 -9.47 -11.35 -8.99
C TYR A 158 -8.50 -12.34 -8.34
N ASP A 159 -7.35 -12.61 -8.98
CA ASP A 159 -6.26 -13.42 -8.42
C ASP A 159 -5.72 -12.85 -7.10
N LEU A 160 -5.67 -11.52 -6.96
CA LEU A 160 -5.30 -10.87 -5.69
C LEU A 160 -6.32 -11.17 -4.59
N PHE A 161 -7.63 -11.18 -4.88
CA PHE A 161 -8.65 -11.58 -3.91
C PHE A 161 -8.53 -13.05 -3.54
N LEU A 162 -8.41 -13.94 -4.52
CA LEU A 162 -8.24 -15.38 -4.30
C LEU A 162 -7.06 -15.66 -3.38
N SER A 163 -5.91 -15.04 -3.67
CA SER A 163 -4.69 -15.20 -2.89
C SER A 163 -4.82 -14.63 -1.48
N LEU A 164 -5.30 -13.39 -1.36
CA LEU A 164 -5.43 -12.70 -0.06
C LEU A 164 -6.42 -13.40 0.87
N LEU A 165 -7.60 -13.79 0.37
CA LEU A 165 -8.65 -14.39 1.20
C LEU A 165 -8.35 -15.86 1.56
N ALA A 166 -7.41 -16.50 0.86
CA ALA A 166 -6.93 -17.84 1.17
C ALA A 166 -5.88 -17.88 2.31
N GLU A 167 -5.28 -16.75 2.68
CA GLU A 167 -4.27 -16.69 3.74
C GLU A 167 -4.88 -16.91 5.14
N ASP A 168 -4.34 -17.88 5.90
CA ASP A 168 -4.80 -18.17 7.26
C ASP A 168 -4.69 -16.95 8.18
N ASP A 169 -3.58 -16.21 8.10
CA ASP A 169 -3.33 -15.00 8.90
C ASP A 169 -4.30 -13.86 8.54
N PHE A 170 -4.75 -13.78 7.29
CA PHE A 170 -5.78 -12.83 6.88
C PHE A 170 -7.14 -13.22 7.48
N GLN A 171 -7.49 -14.52 7.43
CA GLN A 171 -8.74 -15.03 7.97
C GLN A 171 -8.86 -14.88 9.49
N GLN A 172 -7.73 -14.70 10.20
CA GLN A 172 -7.68 -14.43 11.64
C GLN A 172 -7.82 -12.94 11.98
N GLN A 173 -7.77 -12.03 10.99
CA GLN A 173 -7.99 -10.61 11.25
C GLN A 173 -9.43 -10.35 11.71
N HIS A 174 -9.63 -9.20 12.37
CA HIS A 174 -10.94 -8.84 12.92
C HIS A 174 -11.95 -8.66 11.77
N PHE A 175 -13.02 -9.45 11.77
CA PHE A 175 -13.95 -9.51 10.64
C PHE A 175 -14.55 -8.16 10.26
N ALA A 176 -14.85 -7.30 11.24
CA ALA A 176 -15.36 -5.95 10.99
C ALA A 176 -14.41 -5.08 10.12
N ALA A 177 -13.10 -5.33 10.16
CA ALA A 177 -12.12 -4.62 9.34
C ALA A 177 -11.93 -5.25 7.95
N THR A 178 -12.27 -6.54 7.77
CA THR A 178 -12.08 -7.28 6.49
C THR A 178 -13.38 -7.52 5.72
N SER A 179 -14.55 -7.34 6.33
CA SER A 179 -15.83 -7.76 5.74
C SER A 179 -16.13 -7.08 4.40
N TRP A 180 -15.72 -5.82 4.23
CA TRP A 180 -15.85 -5.10 2.97
C TRP A 180 -15.01 -5.75 1.84
N ILE A 181 -13.83 -6.31 2.16
CA ILE A 181 -12.96 -7.01 1.19
C ILE A 181 -13.69 -8.23 0.65
N TYR A 182 -14.31 -9.03 1.52
CA TYR A 182 -15.13 -10.16 1.10
C TYR A 182 -16.30 -9.73 0.20
N ARG A 183 -17.00 -8.62 0.53
CA ARG A 183 -18.08 -8.11 -0.34
C ARG A 183 -17.57 -7.76 -1.74
N TYR A 184 -16.44 -7.05 -1.85
CA TYR A 184 -15.86 -6.72 -3.16
C TYR A 184 -15.38 -7.95 -3.90
N ALA A 185 -14.77 -8.92 -3.21
CA ALA A 185 -14.36 -10.18 -3.80
C ALA A 185 -15.57 -10.94 -4.36
N ILE A 186 -16.68 -11.03 -3.62
CA ILE A 186 -17.94 -11.62 -4.08
C ILE A 186 -18.48 -10.88 -5.31
N THR A 187 -18.40 -9.55 -5.33
CA THR A 187 -18.80 -8.74 -6.49
C THR A 187 -17.98 -9.11 -7.73
N ALA A 188 -16.66 -9.26 -7.56
CA ALA A 188 -15.77 -9.71 -8.63
C ALA A 188 -16.10 -11.15 -9.06
N SER A 189 -16.32 -12.07 -8.11
CA SER A 189 -16.69 -13.47 -8.37
C SER A 189 -17.96 -13.57 -9.21
N ILE A 190 -18.98 -12.78 -8.90
CA ILE A 190 -20.22 -12.71 -9.68
C ILE A 190 -19.94 -12.21 -11.10
N ARG A 191 -19.10 -11.17 -11.26
CA ARG A 191 -18.70 -10.67 -12.59
C ARG A 191 -17.93 -11.72 -13.39
N ALA A 192 -17.15 -12.56 -12.72
CA ALA A 192 -16.41 -13.68 -13.32
C ALA A 192 -17.28 -14.91 -13.62
N GLU A 193 -18.57 -14.87 -13.28
CA GLU A 193 -19.48 -16.02 -13.28
C GLU A 193 -19.02 -17.19 -12.37
N ASP A 194 -18.08 -16.93 -11.46
CA ASP A 194 -17.64 -17.86 -10.42
C ASP A 194 -18.57 -17.78 -9.22
N PHE A 195 -19.78 -18.31 -9.40
CA PHE A 195 -20.81 -18.32 -8.35
C PHE A 195 -20.49 -19.29 -7.21
N GLU A 196 -19.68 -20.32 -7.47
CA GLU A 196 -19.23 -21.26 -6.45
C GLU A 196 -18.33 -20.54 -5.44
N GLN A 197 -17.32 -19.82 -5.92
CA GLN A 197 -16.42 -19.06 -5.05
C GLN A 197 -17.15 -17.91 -4.33
N ALA A 198 -18.13 -17.28 -5.00
CA ALA A 198 -19.00 -16.27 -4.37
C ALA A 198 -19.75 -16.85 -3.16
N GLN A 199 -20.30 -18.06 -3.31
CA GLN A 199 -21.04 -18.75 -2.25
C GLN A 199 -20.12 -19.15 -1.09
N VAL A 200 -18.91 -19.65 -1.38
CA VAL A 200 -17.89 -19.98 -0.36
C VAL A 200 -17.56 -18.76 0.50
N TRP A 201 -17.32 -17.60 -0.11
CA TRP A 201 -17.03 -16.37 0.63
C TRP A 201 -18.24 -15.85 1.40
N LEU A 202 -19.46 -15.97 0.85
CA LEU A 202 -20.67 -15.61 1.59
C LEU A 202 -20.86 -16.47 2.84
N GLU A 203 -20.65 -17.78 2.74
CA GLU A 203 -20.75 -18.70 3.89
C GLU A 203 -19.73 -18.37 4.98
N LYS A 204 -18.52 -17.98 4.59
CA LYS A 204 -17.51 -17.45 5.54
C LYS A 204 -18.01 -16.19 6.24
N MET A 205 -18.61 -15.25 5.51
CA MET A 205 -19.17 -14.03 6.09
C MET A 205 -20.34 -14.33 7.03
N GLU A 206 -21.29 -15.17 6.64
CA GLU A 206 -22.48 -15.53 7.44
C GLU A 206 -22.13 -16.30 8.70
N SER A 207 -21.15 -17.22 8.63
CA SER A 207 -20.68 -17.98 9.80
C SER A 207 -19.89 -17.11 10.79
N THR A 208 -19.28 -16.02 10.32
CA THR A 208 -18.51 -15.11 11.17
C THR A 208 -19.39 -14.04 11.80
N ASP A 209 -20.20 -13.33 11.00
CA ASP A 209 -21.19 -12.35 11.47
C ASP A 209 -22.25 -12.10 10.37
N ALA A 210 -23.37 -12.82 10.49
CA ALA A 210 -24.53 -12.66 9.60
C ALA A 210 -25.23 -11.30 9.72
N GLY A 211 -25.05 -10.58 10.83
CA GLY A 211 -25.67 -9.27 11.08
C GLY A 211 -24.86 -8.09 10.53
N ASN A 212 -23.62 -8.32 10.08
CA ASN A 212 -22.77 -7.30 9.50
C ASN A 212 -23.38 -6.74 8.20
N ILE A 213 -23.29 -5.42 8.00
CA ILE A 213 -23.85 -4.75 6.82
C ILE A 213 -23.24 -5.25 5.51
N GLU A 214 -21.95 -5.58 5.50
CA GLU A 214 -21.25 -6.12 4.34
C GLU A 214 -21.74 -7.54 4.02
N THR A 215 -22.01 -8.36 5.04
CA THR A 215 -22.58 -9.71 4.88
C THR A 215 -23.98 -9.66 4.28
N MET A 216 -24.85 -8.81 4.84
CA MET A 216 -26.21 -8.62 4.30
C MET A 216 -26.18 -8.09 2.85
N THR A 217 -25.25 -7.18 2.56
CA THR A 217 -25.06 -6.65 1.20
C THR A 217 -24.59 -7.73 0.23
N ALA A 218 -23.58 -8.53 0.61
CA ALA A 218 -23.07 -9.63 -0.19
C ALA A 218 -24.16 -10.68 -0.49
N LYS A 219 -24.98 -11.00 0.51
CA LYS A 219 -26.14 -11.89 0.35
C LYS A 219 -27.13 -11.37 -0.68
N ALA A 220 -27.45 -10.07 -0.62
CA ALA A 220 -28.34 -9.44 -1.59
C ALA A 220 -27.75 -9.43 -3.02
N LEU A 221 -26.43 -9.22 -3.15
CA LEU A 221 -25.73 -9.27 -4.44
C LEU A 221 -25.85 -10.65 -5.10
N ILE A 222 -25.55 -11.72 -4.36
CA ILE A 222 -25.66 -13.10 -4.88
C ILE A 222 -27.12 -13.44 -5.23
N ALA A 223 -28.08 -13.02 -4.41
CA ALA A 223 -29.50 -13.27 -4.68
C ALA A 223 -29.99 -12.58 -5.97
N LYS A 224 -29.44 -11.41 -6.32
CA LYS A 224 -29.78 -10.67 -7.54
C LYS A 224 -29.14 -11.27 -8.80
N ALA A 225 -28.00 -11.96 -8.65
CA ALA A 225 -27.25 -12.52 -9.77
C ALA A 225 -27.76 -13.89 -10.24
N LYS A 226 -28.63 -14.53 -9.45
CA LYS A 226 -29.36 -15.76 -9.79
C LYS A 226 -30.67 -15.44 -10.50
#